data_AF-A0A3B8V8W3-F1
#
_entry.id   AF-A0A3B8V8W3-F1
#
_cell.length_a   1.000
_cell.length_b   1.000
_cell.length_c   1.000
_cell.angle_alpha   90.00
_cell.angle_beta   90.00
_cell.angle_gamma   90.00
#
_symmetry.space_group_name_H-M   'P 1'
#
loop_
_entity.id
_entity.type
_entity.pdbx_description
1 polymer ?
#
loop_
_entity_poly.entity_id
_entity_poly.type
_entity_poly.pdbx_seq_one_letter_code
_entity_poly.pdbx_strand_id
1 'polypeptide(L)'
;ETVQTRMNKVKNNAKGGADKKAAEEYAFLEKIYAFLEKENPARNFPVEEKDQEFMQNLFLLTSKPVLYAANIKETDMGKDEDSLPFVVQVKKFAAEEGSEVLVICAKTEEELSMMEADDKALFMEEFGLGESGLDRLIKKSYSLLGLISFLTAG
;
A
#
# COMPACT_ATOMS: atom_id res chain seq x y z
N GLU A 1 12.81 1.48 -15.49
CA GLU A 1 13.57 2.65 -15.98
C GLU A 1 14.45 3.31 -14.91
N THR A 2 13.91 3.86 -13.82
CA THR A 2 14.70 4.55 -12.76
C THR A 2 15.92 3.77 -12.29
N VAL A 3 15.75 2.48 -11.98
CA VAL A 3 16.83 1.58 -11.56
C VAL A 3 17.91 1.44 -12.64
N GLN A 4 17.51 1.24 -13.90
CA GLN A 4 18.44 1.10 -15.03
C GLN A 4 19.27 2.38 -15.25
N THR A 5 18.61 3.54 -15.19
CA THR A 5 19.28 4.84 -15.29
C THR A 5 20.28 5.06 -14.16
N ARG A 6 19.92 4.70 -12.92
CA ARG A 6 20.82 4.77 -11.77
C ARG A 6 22.00 3.80 -11.92
N MET A 7 21.73 2.57 -12.32
CA MET A 7 22.73 1.52 -12.53
C MET A 7 23.77 1.95 -13.56
N ASN A 8 23.35 2.54 -14.68
CA ASN A 8 24.26 3.06 -15.71
C ASN A 8 25.16 4.20 -15.20
N LYS A 9 24.65 5.08 -14.32
CA LYS A 9 25.44 6.18 -13.73
C LYS A 9 26.52 5.66 -12.78
N VAL A 10 26.22 4.64 -11.99
CA VAL A 10 27.13 4.12 -10.94
C VAL A 10 28.13 3.10 -11.51
N LYS A 11 27.82 2.45 -12.64
CA LYS A 11 28.61 1.38 -13.27
C LYS A 11 30.11 1.66 -13.40
N ASN A 12 30.49 2.83 -13.89
CA ASN A 12 31.90 3.16 -14.12
C ASN A 12 32.66 3.35 -12.81
N ASN A 13 32.04 4.01 -11.83
CA ASN A 13 32.63 4.22 -10.50
C ASN A 13 32.77 2.89 -9.74
N ALA A 14 31.76 2.01 -9.85
CA ALA A 14 31.80 0.66 -9.29
C ALA A 14 32.96 -0.17 -9.87
N LYS A 15 33.18 -0.12 -11.19
CA LYS A 15 34.28 -0.85 -11.86
C LYS A 15 35.67 -0.29 -11.57
N GLY A 16 35.76 0.99 -11.22
CA GLY A 16 37.03 1.66 -10.89
C GLY A 16 37.66 1.18 -9.57
N GLY A 17 36.93 0.44 -8.74
CA GLY A 17 37.44 -0.23 -7.52
C GLY A 17 37.82 0.70 -6.36
N ALA A 18 37.94 2.00 -6.58
CA ALA A 18 38.26 2.99 -5.56
C ALA A 18 37.05 3.38 -4.69
N ASP A 19 35.84 3.30 -5.24
CA ASP A 19 34.60 3.64 -4.53
C ASP A 19 33.83 2.38 -4.14
N LYS A 20 34.02 1.96 -2.89
CA LYS A 20 33.36 0.79 -2.31
C LYS A 20 31.83 0.96 -2.24
N LYS A 21 31.32 2.17 -1.95
CA LYS A 21 29.88 2.44 -1.87
C LYS A 21 29.24 2.33 -3.25
N ALA A 22 29.90 2.79 -4.31
CA ALA A 22 29.44 2.62 -5.68
C ALA A 22 29.37 1.14 -6.09
N ALA A 23 30.33 0.31 -5.66
CA ALA A 23 30.31 -1.13 -5.93
C ALA A 23 29.15 -1.84 -5.21
N GLU A 24 28.91 -1.51 -3.94
CA GLU A 24 27.79 -2.03 -3.15
C GLU A 24 26.43 -1.61 -3.74
N GLU A 25 26.29 -0.33 -4.09
CA GLU A 25 25.08 0.20 -4.72
C GLU A 25 24.80 -0.49 -6.06
N TYR A 26 25.83 -0.65 -6.91
CA TYR A 26 25.68 -1.32 -8.20
C TYR A 26 25.22 -2.78 -8.05
N ALA A 27 25.79 -3.52 -7.09
CA ALA A 27 25.38 -4.89 -6.80
C ALA A 27 23.92 -4.97 -6.30
N PHE A 28 23.47 -4.02 -5.48
CA PHE A 28 22.07 -3.90 -5.09
C PHE A 28 21.16 -3.60 -6.29
N LEU A 29 21.56 -2.65 -7.15
CA LEU A 29 20.80 -2.25 -8.34
C LEU A 29 20.62 -3.41 -9.32
N GLU A 30 21.62 -4.27 -9.50
CA GLU A 30 21.50 -5.48 -10.33
C GLU A 30 20.44 -6.44 -9.79
N LYS A 31 20.42 -6.67 -8.47
CA LYS A 31 19.43 -7.56 -7.84
C LYS A 31 18.01 -7.03 -7.99
N ILE A 32 17.77 -5.77 -7.62
CA ILE A 32 16.42 -5.18 -7.68
C ILE A 32 15.95 -5.00 -9.13
N TYR A 33 16.85 -4.70 -10.07
CA TYR A 33 16.51 -4.65 -11.50
C TYR A 33 15.98 -5.99 -12.00
N ALA A 34 16.69 -7.09 -11.71
CA ALA A 34 16.29 -8.43 -12.10
C ALA A 34 14.97 -8.89 -11.43
N PHE A 35 14.68 -8.38 -10.23
CA PHE A 35 13.41 -8.63 -9.54
C PHE A 35 12.24 -7.89 -10.21
N LEU A 36 12.45 -6.62 -10.57
CA LEU A 36 11.46 -5.79 -11.26
C LEU A 36 11.17 -6.27 -12.69
N GLU A 37 12.16 -6.82 -13.40
CA GLU A 37 11.96 -7.41 -14.74
C GLU A 37 11.01 -8.61 -14.73
N LYS A 38 10.82 -9.26 -13.58
CA LYS A 38 9.85 -10.33 -13.38
C LYS A 38 8.46 -9.82 -12.94
N GLU A 39 8.18 -8.54 -13.17
CA GLU A 39 6.93 -7.87 -12.83
C GLU A 39 6.59 -7.83 -11.33
N ASN A 40 7.56 -8.12 -10.46
CA ASN A 40 7.35 -8.04 -9.02
C ASN A 40 7.49 -6.58 -8.55
N PRO A 41 6.57 -6.07 -7.71
CA PRO A 41 6.67 -4.71 -7.20
C PRO A 41 7.82 -4.60 -6.18
N ALA A 42 8.54 -3.47 -6.18
CA ALA A 42 9.70 -3.28 -5.30
C ALA A 42 9.37 -3.43 -3.80
N ARG A 43 8.12 -3.20 -3.38
CA ARG A 43 7.65 -3.42 -2.01
C ARG A 43 7.84 -4.87 -1.52
N ASN A 44 7.87 -5.84 -2.43
CA ASN A 44 8.06 -7.27 -2.13
C ASN A 44 9.52 -7.70 -2.20
N PHE A 45 10.43 -6.79 -2.56
CA PHE A 45 11.85 -7.12 -2.63
C PHE A 45 12.45 -7.17 -1.22
N PRO A 46 13.10 -8.26 -0.81
CA PRO A 46 13.77 -8.33 0.48
C PRO A 46 15.00 -7.41 0.50
N VAL A 47 14.96 -6.36 1.31
CA VAL A 47 16.04 -5.38 1.46
C VAL A 47 16.81 -5.65 2.75
N GLU A 48 18.10 -5.95 2.62
CA GLU A 48 19.02 -6.05 3.77
C GLU A 48 19.19 -4.67 4.43
N GLU A 49 19.45 -4.61 5.74
CA GLU A 49 19.60 -3.35 6.49
C GLU A 49 20.64 -2.39 5.86
N LYS A 50 21.76 -2.94 5.38
CA LYS A 50 22.83 -2.18 4.70
C LYS A 50 22.38 -1.54 3.38
N ASP A 51 21.35 -2.09 2.73
CA ASP A 51 20.88 -1.68 1.41
C ASP A 51 19.64 -0.75 1.49
N GLN A 52 19.13 -0.49 2.70
CA GLN A 52 17.93 0.34 2.92
C GLN A 52 18.11 1.76 2.38
N GLU A 53 19.30 2.35 2.57
CA GLU A 53 19.61 3.69 2.05
C GLU A 53 19.51 3.71 0.50
N PHE A 54 19.99 2.66 -0.17
CA PHE A 54 19.91 2.56 -1.63
C PHE A 54 18.47 2.43 -2.11
N MET A 55 17.65 1.59 -1.45
CA MET A 55 16.23 1.45 -1.78
C MET A 55 15.48 2.79 -1.63
N GLN A 56 15.67 3.49 -0.51
CA GLN A 56 14.98 4.75 -0.22
C GLN A 56 15.34 5.84 -1.24
N ASN A 57 16.61 5.93 -1.63
CA ASN A 57 17.10 6.92 -2.59
C ASN A 57 16.60 6.70 -4.03
N LEU A 58 16.01 5.55 -4.35
CA LEU A 58 15.44 5.29 -5.67
C LEU A 58 14.04 5.87 -5.86
N PHE A 59 13.32 6.21 -4.78
CA PHE A 59 11.96 6.75 -4.82
C PHE A 59 11.02 6.00 -5.76
N LEU A 60 11.08 4.65 -5.75
CA LEU A 60 10.31 3.83 -6.66
C LEU A 60 8.80 3.95 -6.36
N LEU A 61 7.99 4.02 -7.41
CA LEU A 61 6.53 3.99 -7.25
C LEU A 61 6.07 2.67 -6.64
N THR A 62 6.67 1.55 -7.08
CA THR A 62 6.33 0.20 -6.66
C THR A 62 6.86 -0.18 -5.28
N SER A 63 7.67 0.68 -4.63
CA SER A 63 8.10 0.46 -3.23
C SER A 63 7.10 1.02 -2.21
N LYS A 64 6.13 1.84 -2.64
CA LYS A 64 5.09 2.36 -1.75
C LYS A 64 4.17 1.23 -1.30
N PRO A 65 3.72 1.23 -0.04
CA PRO A 65 2.72 0.28 0.45
C PRO A 65 1.37 0.53 -0.25
N VAL A 66 0.55 -0.52 -0.35
CA VAL A 66 -0.73 -0.49 -1.07
C VAL A 66 -1.86 -1.01 -0.17
N LEU A 67 -3.01 -0.33 -0.27
CA LEU A 67 -4.28 -0.76 0.29
C LEU A 67 -5.29 -0.87 -0.85
N TYR A 68 -5.89 -2.05 -1.01
CA TYR A 68 -6.92 -2.30 -2.01
C TYR A 68 -8.29 -1.89 -1.49
N ALA A 69 -8.93 -0.93 -2.16
CA ALA A 69 -10.33 -0.60 -1.90
C ALA A 69 -11.24 -1.41 -2.83
N ALA A 70 -11.82 -2.50 -2.32
CA ALA A 70 -12.77 -3.33 -3.04
C ALA A 70 -14.16 -2.68 -2.99
N ASN A 71 -14.52 -1.96 -4.06
CA ASN A 71 -15.80 -1.28 -4.17
C ASN A 71 -16.92 -2.27 -4.50
N ILE A 72 -17.90 -2.41 -3.61
CA ILE A 72 -19.06 -3.31 -3.75
C ILE A 72 -20.35 -2.53 -4.04
N LYS A 73 -21.40 -3.24 -4.44
CA LYS A 73 -22.73 -2.67 -4.63
C LYS A 73 -23.42 -2.48 -3.28
N GLU A 74 -24.36 -1.54 -3.21
CA GLU A 74 -25.21 -1.32 -2.03
C GLU A 74 -25.96 -2.59 -1.62
N THR A 75 -26.44 -3.35 -2.61
CA THR A 75 -27.14 -4.63 -2.38
C THR A 75 -26.27 -5.71 -1.74
N ASP A 76 -24.95 -5.52 -1.72
CA ASP A 76 -23.98 -6.43 -1.12
C ASP A 76 -23.49 -5.96 0.25
N MET A 77 -23.93 -4.78 0.70
CA MET A 77 -23.63 -4.29 2.04
C MET A 77 -24.26 -5.16 3.12
N GLY A 78 -23.54 -5.34 4.23
CA GLY A 78 -23.94 -6.19 5.35
C GLY A 78 -23.84 -7.70 5.06
N LYS A 79 -23.56 -8.11 3.82
CA LYS A 79 -23.26 -9.51 3.50
C LYS A 79 -21.87 -9.87 4.00
N ASP A 80 -21.69 -11.16 4.25
CA ASP A 80 -20.36 -11.72 4.52
C ASP A 80 -19.44 -11.45 3.31
N GLU A 81 -18.28 -10.86 3.55
CA GLU A 81 -17.30 -10.55 2.51
C GLU A 81 -16.84 -11.82 1.78
N ASP A 82 -16.83 -12.97 2.45
CA ASP A 82 -16.42 -14.26 1.86
C ASP A 82 -17.52 -14.88 0.98
N SER A 83 -18.72 -14.32 1.02
CA SER A 83 -19.81 -14.65 0.08
C SER A 83 -19.70 -13.88 -1.25
N LEU A 84 -18.83 -12.87 -1.34
CA LEU A 84 -18.69 -11.99 -2.50
C LEU A 84 -17.50 -12.44 -3.38
N PRO A 85 -17.74 -13.05 -4.56
CA PRO A 85 -16.69 -13.75 -5.31
C PRO A 85 -15.56 -12.82 -5.79
N PHE A 86 -15.86 -11.56 -6.12
CA PHE A 86 -14.85 -10.60 -6.51
C PHE A 86 -14.06 -10.06 -5.33
N VAL A 87 -14.67 -9.92 -4.16
CA VAL A 87 -13.97 -9.53 -2.93
C VAL A 87 -12.97 -10.61 -2.53
N VAL A 88 -13.38 -11.88 -2.57
CA VAL A 88 -12.49 -13.02 -2.29
C VAL A 88 -11.29 -13.04 -3.25
N GLN A 89 -11.51 -12.78 -4.55
CA GLN A 89 -10.42 -12.68 -5.53
C GLN A 89 -9.45 -11.54 -5.22
N VAL A 90 -9.95 -10.36 -4.87
CA VAL A 90 -9.12 -9.21 -4.49
C VAL A 90 -8.33 -9.51 -3.21
N LYS A 91 -8.97 -10.10 -2.19
CA LYS A 91 -8.29 -10.54 -0.94
C LYS A 91 -7.16 -11.52 -1.23
N LYS A 92 -7.39 -12.50 -2.10
CA LYS A 92 -6.36 -13.47 -2.48
C LYS A 92 -5.18 -12.78 -3.17
N PHE A 93 -5.45 -11.93 -4.15
CA PHE A 93 -4.40 -11.22 -4.88
C PHE A 93 -3.60 -10.29 -3.97
N ALA A 94 -4.28 -9.50 -3.13
CA ALA A 94 -3.62 -8.61 -2.18
C ALA A 94 -2.72 -9.37 -1.20
N ALA A 95 -3.17 -10.54 -0.72
CA ALA A 95 -2.37 -11.38 0.18
C ALA A 95 -1.10 -11.93 -0.50
N GLU A 96 -1.14 -12.25 -1.79
CA GLU A 96 0.04 -12.73 -2.54
C GLU A 96 1.16 -11.67 -2.60
N GLU A 97 0.83 -10.38 -2.51
CA GLU A 97 1.80 -9.28 -2.43
C GLU A 97 1.82 -8.55 -1.08
N GLY A 98 1.30 -9.17 -0.02
CA GLY A 98 1.36 -8.62 1.35
C GLY A 98 0.61 -7.30 1.54
N SER A 99 -0.40 -7.02 0.72
CA SER A 99 -1.22 -5.81 0.79
C SER A 99 -2.54 -6.08 1.50
N GLU A 100 -3.08 -5.06 2.17
CA GLU A 100 -4.38 -5.14 2.82
C GLU A 100 -5.54 -4.85 1.85
N VAL A 101 -6.74 -5.32 2.22
CA VAL A 101 -8.00 -4.98 1.54
C VAL A 101 -8.94 -4.25 2.50
N LEU A 102 -9.68 -3.30 1.96
CA LEU A 102 -10.83 -2.63 2.55
C LEU A 102 -12.02 -2.83 1.60
N VAL A 103 -13.09 -3.45 2.10
CA VAL A 103 -14.37 -3.50 1.38
C VAL A 103 -15.19 -2.26 1.71
N ILE A 104 -15.66 -1.56 0.69
CA ILE A 104 -16.35 -0.28 0.79
C ILE A 104 -17.46 -0.19 -0.26
N CYS A 105 -18.54 0.55 0.01
CA CYS A 105 -19.51 0.93 -1.02
C CYS A 105 -19.41 2.44 -1.25
N ALA A 106 -18.72 2.85 -2.31
CA ALA A 106 -18.45 4.27 -2.56
C ALA A 106 -19.73 5.11 -2.69
N LYS A 107 -20.81 4.53 -3.24
CA LYS A 107 -22.09 5.21 -3.39
C LYS A 107 -22.73 5.51 -2.03
N THR A 108 -22.75 4.53 -1.13
CA THR A 108 -23.25 4.76 0.23
C THR A 108 -22.38 5.72 1.02
N GLU A 109 -21.06 5.70 0.85
CA GLU A 109 -20.18 6.69 1.48
C GLU A 109 -20.44 8.11 0.98
N GLU A 110 -20.75 8.27 -0.30
CA GLU A 110 -21.17 9.56 -0.87
C GLU A 110 -22.47 10.04 -0.21
N GLU A 111 -23.48 9.17 -0.08
CA GLU A 111 -24.75 9.50 0.59
C GLU A 111 -24.54 9.86 2.07
N LEU A 112 -23.75 9.07 2.80
CA LEU A 112 -23.39 9.31 4.21
C LEU A 112 -22.62 10.63 4.41
N SER A 113 -21.86 11.09 3.41
CA SER A 113 -21.09 12.34 3.49
C SER A 113 -21.97 13.59 3.41
N MET A 114 -23.18 13.46 2.90
CA MET A 114 -24.16 14.55 2.76
C MET A 114 -25.19 14.57 3.88
N MET A 115 -25.17 13.58 4.78
CA MET A 115 -26.09 13.49 5.92
C MET A 115 -25.57 14.29 7.12
N GLU A 116 -26.50 14.80 7.91
CA GLU A 116 -26.18 15.34 9.24
C GLU A 116 -25.76 14.21 10.19
N ALA A 117 -25.05 14.54 11.26
CA ALA A 117 -24.44 13.56 12.14
C ALA A 117 -25.45 12.57 12.76
N ASP A 118 -26.62 13.06 13.16
CA ASP A 118 -27.68 12.24 13.77
C ASP A 118 -28.30 11.27 12.75
N ASP A 119 -28.56 11.74 11.53
CA ASP A 119 -29.11 10.92 10.44
C ASP A 119 -28.10 9.85 10.00
N LYS A 120 -26.82 10.22 9.91
CA LYS A 120 -25.73 9.29 9.59
C LYS A 120 -25.63 8.17 10.62
N ALA A 121 -25.73 8.49 11.91
CA ALA A 121 -25.70 7.50 12.98
C ALA A 121 -26.86 6.51 12.88
N LEU A 122 -28.06 7.01 12.60
CA LEU A 122 -29.27 6.21 12.47
C LEU A 122 -29.20 5.28 11.24
N PHE A 123 -28.72 5.78 10.10
CA PHE A 123 -28.48 4.98 8.90
C PHE A 123 -27.45 3.86 9.15
N MET A 124 -26.34 4.18 9.83
CA MET A 124 -25.32 3.18 10.15
C MET A 124 -25.88 2.06 11.05
N GLU A 125 -26.73 2.39 12.03
CA GLU A 125 -27.41 1.42 12.89
C GLU A 125 -28.37 0.52 12.10
N GLU A 126 -29.19 1.09 11.21
CA GLU A 126 -30.14 0.34 10.38
C GLU A 126 -29.47 -0.70 9.47
N PHE A 127 -28.30 -0.37 8.92
CA PHE A 127 -27.52 -1.26 8.06
C PHE A 127 -26.54 -2.17 8.84
N GLY A 128 -26.52 -2.09 10.18
CA GLY A 128 -25.61 -2.87 11.03
C GLY A 128 -24.14 -2.51 10.83
N LEU A 129 -23.85 -1.28 10.38
CA LEU A 129 -22.51 -0.77 10.16
C LEU A 129 -22.01 -0.12 11.45
N GLY A 130 -20.98 -0.69 12.08
CA GLY A 130 -20.38 -0.10 13.28
C GLY A 130 -19.54 1.16 13.02
N GLU A 131 -19.03 1.33 11.80
CA GLU A 131 -18.20 2.46 11.40
C GLU A 131 -18.30 2.68 9.88
N SER A 132 -18.21 3.94 9.43
CA SER A 132 -18.23 4.26 8.00
C SER A 132 -17.02 3.68 7.26
N GLY A 133 -17.19 3.36 5.98
CA GLY A 133 -16.10 2.90 5.12
C GLY A 133 -15.00 3.94 4.98
N LEU A 134 -15.35 5.23 4.99
CA LEU A 134 -14.38 6.32 4.97
C LEU A 134 -13.52 6.37 6.25
N ASP A 135 -14.12 6.22 7.43
CA ASP A 135 -13.37 6.21 8.69
C ASP A 135 -12.44 4.98 8.76
N ARG A 136 -12.92 3.82 8.30
CA ARG A 136 -12.10 2.61 8.14
C ARG A 136 -10.93 2.82 7.17
N LEU A 137 -11.15 3.53 6.06
CA LEU A 137 -10.11 3.90 5.09
C LEU A 137 -9.05 4.79 5.72
N ILE A 138 -9.47 5.80 6.50
CA ILE A 138 -8.55 6.71 7.20
C ILE A 138 -7.67 5.92 8.18
N LYS A 139 -8.27 5.09 9.04
CA LYS A 139 -7.53 4.28 10.03
C LYS A 139 -6.54 3.32 9.38
N LYS A 140 -6.95 2.63 8.33
CA LYS A 140 -6.07 1.72 7.57
C LYS A 140 -4.94 2.47 6.88
N SER A 141 -5.23 3.61 6.25
CA SER A 141 -4.20 4.43 5.58
C SER A 141 -3.18 4.97 6.58
N TYR A 142 -3.64 5.40 7.77
CA TYR A 142 -2.77 5.88 8.84
C TYR A 142 -1.83 4.77 9.34
N SER A 143 -2.38 3.57 9.56
CA SER A 143 -1.61 2.39 9.96
C SER A 143 -0.63 1.93 8.87
N LEU A 144 -1.05 1.96 7.61
CA LEU A 144 -0.24 1.60 6.43
C LEU A 144 1.01 2.49 6.30
N LEU A 145 0.90 3.76 6.69
CA LEU A 145 2.00 4.71 6.69
C LEU A 145 2.90 4.59 7.94
N GLY A 146 2.59 3.69 8.87
CA GLY A 146 3.33 3.52 10.12
C GLY A 146 3.20 4.71 11.07
N LEU A 147 2.13 5.49 10.95
CA LEU A 147 1.90 6.67 11.78
C LEU A 147 1.30 6.28 13.13
N ILE A 148 1.64 7.05 14.17
CA ILE A 148 1.07 6.92 15.51
C ILE A 148 0.57 8.28 16.01
N SER A 149 -0.50 8.26 16.81
CA SER A 149 -1.02 9.44 17.50
C SER A 149 -0.60 9.41 18.96
N PHE A 150 -0.04 10.51 19.46
CA PHE A 150 0.19 10.73 20.89
C PHE A 150 -0.47 12.04 21.30
N LEU A 151 -0.97 12.10 22.53
CA LEU A 151 -1.66 13.25 23.08
C LEU A 151 -0.80 13.88 24.19
N THR A 152 -0.71 15.20 24.20
CA THR A 152 -0.18 15.97 25.31
C THR A 152 -1.32 16.77 25.91
N ALA A 153 -1.59 16.58 27.21
CA ALA A 153 -2.62 17.31 27.94
C ALA A 153 -1.98 18.07 29.11
N GLY A 154 -2.38 19.32 29.29
CA GLY A 154 -1.98 20.24 30.36
C GLY A 154 -3.10 21.21 30.66
#